data_AF-A0A841WZJ9-F1
#
_entry.id   AF-A0A841WZJ9-F1
#
_cell.length_a   1.000
_cell.length_b   1.000
_cell.length_c   1.000
_cell.angle_alpha   90.00
_cell.angle_beta   90.00
_cell.angle_gamma   90.00
#
_symmetry.space_group_name_H-M   'P 1'
#
loop_
_entity.id
_entity.type
_entity.pdbx_description
1 polymer ?
#
loop_
_entity_poly.entity_id
_entity_poly.type
_entity_poly.pdbx_seq_one_letter_code
_entity_poly.pdbx_strand_id
1 'polypeptide(L)'
;MMKRDIQGKFAIKNDDYRLVRSLRLTDETWKVLGIAAECNGLTRADYLEQIVRDNTLPSITRDEEQLLPSNTWGADSLSLCITPNNEHPQTSTTLLPQLEALEALRDKRSLLAARDRILLELKLGKQATGYKTALKALNRFIAELTNRA
;
A
#
# COMPACT_ATOMS: atom_id res chain seq x y z
N MET A 1 28.90 -33.85 33.91
CA MET A 1 27.88 -32.79 33.77
C MET A 1 27.55 -32.66 32.28
N MET A 2 26.39 -33.16 31.84
CA MET A 2 26.01 -33.20 30.41
C MET A 2 25.71 -31.78 29.89
N LYS A 3 26.30 -31.40 28.76
CA LYS A 3 26.01 -30.14 28.07
C LYS A 3 24.62 -30.24 27.44
N ARG A 4 23.75 -29.26 27.74
CA ARG A 4 22.44 -29.15 27.10
C ARG A 4 22.63 -28.68 25.66
N ASP A 5 22.17 -29.51 24.74
CA ASP A 5 22.15 -29.27 23.30
C ASP A 5 21.29 -28.03 22.99
N ILE A 6 21.75 -27.17 22.07
CA ILE A 6 21.08 -25.91 21.68
C ILE A 6 19.97 -26.14 20.64
N GLN A 7 19.43 -27.35 20.61
CA GLN A 7 18.36 -27.75 19.71
C GLN A 7 17.04 -27.20 20.23
N GLY A 8 16.53 -26.14 19.58
CA GLY A 8 15.29 -25.45 19.94
C GLY A 8 15.41 -23.97 20.25
N LYS A 9 16.49 -23.29 19.82
CA LYS A 9 16.53 -21.83 19.88
C LYS A 9 15.54 -21.27 18.85
N PHE A 10 14.38 -20.82 19.33
CA PHE A 10 13.50 -19.98 18.53
C PHE A 10 14.30 -18.79 18.00
N ALA A 11 14.09 -18.43 16.74
CA ALA A 11 14.62 -17.19 16.19
C ALA A 11 14.27 -16.04 17.14
N ILE A 12 15.23 -15.13 17.37
CA ILE A 12 15.01 -13.93 18.18
C ILE A 12 13.82 -13.22 17.53
N LYS A 13 12.72 -13.09 18.29
CA LYS A 13 11.55 -12.35 17.83
C LYS A 13 12.01 -10.93 17.56
N ASN A 14 11.69 -10.43 16.38
CA ASN A 14 11.90 -9.02 16.09
C ASN A 14 11.05 -8.21 17.09
N ASP A 15 11.69 -7.31 17.84
CA ASP A 15 11.07 -6.45 18.86
C ASP A 15 10.53 -5.13 18.25
N ASP A 16 10.62 -5.00 16.93
CA ASP A 16 10.08 -3.85 16.21
C ASP A 16 8.58 -3.70 16.49
N TYR A 17 8.20 -2.50 16.93
CA TYR A 17 6.81 -2.17 17.23
C TYR A 17 5.98 -2.19 15.94
N ARG A 18 5.09 -3.17 15.83
CA ARG A 18 4.08 -3.26 14.76
C ARG A 18 2.83 -2.48 15.16
N LEU A 19 2.28 -1.68 14.23
CA LEU A 19 1.04 -0.93 14.44
C LEU A 19 -0.16 -1.87 14.58
N VAL A 20 -0.13 -3.00 13.88
CA VAL A 20 -1.16 -4.04 13.90
C VAL A 20 -0.63 -5.28 14.62
N ARG A 21 -1.23 -5.61 15.78
CA ARG A 21 -0.87 -6.81 16.55
C ARG A 21 -1.77 -8.01 16.29
N SER A 22 -3.07 -7.78 16.13
CA SER A 22 -4.05 -8.84 15.90
C SER A 22 -5.29 -8.30 15.22
N LEU A 23 -5.84 -9.06 14.28
CA LEU A 23 -7.07 -8.72 13.57
C LEU A 23 -7.94 -9.98 13.43
N ARG A 24 -9.25 -9.86 13.64
CA ARG A 24 -10.21 -10.95 13.42
C ARG A 24 -10.99 -10.66 12.15
N LEU A 25 -10.95 -11.60 11.21
CA LEU A 25 -11.61 -11.51 9.91
C LEU A 25 -12.35 -12.81 9.62
N THR A 26 -13.31 -12.77 8.69
CA THR A 26 -13.87 -13.98 8.11
C THR A 26 -12.85 -14.63 7.18
N ASP A 27 -12.99 -15.94 6.96
CA ASP A 27 -12.07 -16.69 6.09
C ASP A 27 -12.00 -16.12 4.67
N GLU A 28 -13.15 -15.67 4.14
CA GLU A 28 -13.22 -15.06 2.82
C GLU A 28 -12.44 -13.74 2.77
N THR A 29 -12.62 -12.87 3.77
CA THR A 29 -11.85 -11.61 3.85
C THR A 29 -10.36 -11.89 4.05
N TRP A 30 -10.00 -12.91 4.81
CA TRP A 30 -8.60 -13.31 5.00
C TRP A 30 -7.94 -13.79 3.71
N LYS A 31 -8.70 -14.52 2.88
CA LYS A 31 -8.25 -14.98 1.55
C LYS A 31 -8.03 -13.80 0.60
N VAL A 32 -9.00 -12.90 0.51
CA VAL A 32 -8.90 -11.68 -0.32
C VAL A 32 -7.71 -10.83 0.12
N LEU A 33 -7.49 -10.68 1.43
CA LEU A 33 -6.32 -9.97 1.98
C LEU A 33 -5.00 -10.64 1.57
N GLY A 34 -4.95 -11.97 1.58
CA GLY A 34 -3.79 -12.75 1.12
C GLY A 34 -3.45 -12.46 -0.34
N ILE A 35 -4.45 -12.55 -1.22
CA ILE A 35 -4.29 -12.27 -2.65
C ILE A 35 -3.80 -10.84 -2.86
N ALA A 36 -4.41 -9.86 -2.18
CA ALA A 36 -4.01 -8.46 -2.29
C ALA A 36 -2.55 -8.24 -1.85
N ALA A 37 -2.12 -8.86 -0.75
CA ALA A 37 -0.74 -8.76 -0.28
C ALA A 37 0.26 -9.37 -1.28
N GLU A 38 -0.06 -10.54 -1.83
CA GLU A 38 0.74 -11.22 -2.86
C GLU A 38 0.87 -10.39 -4.14
N CYS A 39 -0.22 -9.77 -4.60
CA CYS A 39 -0.19 -8.86 -5.75
C CYS A 39 0.74 -7.64 -5.52
N ASN A 40 0.96 -7.25 -4.26
CA ASN A 40 1.88 -6.17 -3.90
C ASN A 40 3.30 -6.66 -3.55
N GLY A 41 3.56 -7.97 -3.61
CA GLY A 41 4.85 -8.56 -3.23
C GLY A 41 5.17 -8.42 -1.73
N LEU A 42 4.14 -8.23 -0.89
CA LEU A 42 4.28 -8.02 0.55
C LEU A 42 3.77 -9.22 1.34
N THR A 43 4.27 -9.38 2.57
CA THR A 43 3.62 -10.30 3.50
C THR A 43 2.26 -9.74 3.91
N ARG A 44 1.32 -10.61 4.25
CA ARG A 44 0.00 -10.19 4.78
C ARG A 44 0.10 -9.21 5.94
N ALA A 45 1.09 -9.42 6.83
CA ALA A 45 1.31 -8.54 7.97
C ALA A 45 1.83 -7.17 7.54
N ASP A 46 2.77 -7.11 6.60
CA ASP A 46 3.35 -5.84 6.14
C ASP A 46 2.36 -5.06 5.26
N TYR A 47 1.51 -5.76 4.52
CA TYR A 47 0.39 -5.15 3.80
C TYR A 47 -0.62 -4.50 4.75
N LEU A 48 -0.95 -5.15 5.88
CA LEU A 48 -1.80 -4.54 6.92
C LEU A 48 -1.15 -3.30 7.56
N GLU A 49 0.15 -3.36 7.83
CA GLU A 49 0.90 -2.20 8.33
C GLU A 49 0.87 -1.03 7.34
N GLN A 50 1.02 -1.31 6.05
CA GLN A 50 0.93 -0.31 5.00
C GLN A 50 -0.47 0.31 4.94
N ILE A 51 -1.53 -0.51 4.95
CA ILE A 51 -2.92 0.00 4.97
C ILE A 51 -3.12 0.94 6.15
N VAL A 52 -2.67 0.56 7.36
CA VAL A 52 -2.84 1.41 8.53
C VAL A 52 -2.03 2.71 8.39
N ARG A 53 -0.79 2.66 7.90
CA ARG A 53 0.01 3.86 7.63
C ARG A 53 -0.67 4.79 6.62
N ASP A 54 -1.16 4.25 5.51
CA ASP A 54 -1.76 5.05 4.43
C ASP A 54 -3.12 5.65 4.86
N ASN A 55 -3.88 4.95 5.72
CA ASN A 55 -5.13 5.45 6.27
C ASN A 55 -4.96 6.37 7.48
N THR A 56 -3.75 6.57 8.01
CA THR A 56 -3.48 7.59 9.04
C THR A 56 -3.46 9.03 8.50
N LEU A 57 -3.89 9.24 7.25
CA LEU A 57 -4.28 10.58 6.79
C LEU A 57 -5.31 11.18 7.77
N PRO A 58 -5.24 12.50 8.02
CA PRO A 58 -5.99 13.14 9.10
C PRO A 58 -7.50 13.01 8.86
N SER A 59 -8.12 12.06 9.55
CA SER A 59 -9.56 11.99 9.66
C SER A 59 -10.04 13.25 10.39
N ILE A 60 -10.85 14.06 9.71
CA ILE A 60 -11.41 15.33 10.19
C ILE A 60 -12.30 15.20 11.44
N THR A 61 -12.53 13.97 11.91
CA THR A 61 -13.35 13.60 13.07
C THR A 61 -12.55 13.06 14.25
N ARG A 62 -11.22 13.10 14.21
CA ARG A 62 -10.42 12.69 15.37
C ARG A 62 -10.22 13.91 16.26
N ASP A 63 -11.05 14.03 17.29
CA ASP A 63 -10.86 15.00 18.36
C ASP A 63 -9.40 14.96 18.82
N GLU A 64 -8.72 16.09 18.64
CA GLU A 64 -7.38 16.33 19.15
C GLU A 64 -7.42 16.25 20.67
N GLU A 65 -6.53 15.44 21.24
CA GLU A 65 -5.93 15.58 22.57
C GLU A 65 -5.02 14.34 22.74
N GLN A 66 -3.69 14.36 22.91
CA GLN A 66 -2.74 15.39 23.31
C GLN A 66 -1.34 15.04 22.75
N LEU A 67 -0.75 16.01 22.04
CA LEU A 67 0.62 16.54 22.15
C LEU A 67 1.79 15.68 22.70
N LEU A 68 2.74 15.43 21.76
CA LEU A 68 4.22 15.63 21.84
C LEU A 68 5.13 14.62 22.59
N PRO A 69 6.47 14.59 22.35
CA PRO A 69 7.27 15.37 21.38
C PRO A 69 8.13 14.55 20.40
N SER A 70 8.47 15.25 19.32
CA SER A 70 9.59 15.01 18.41
C SER A 70 10.93 15.07 19.15
N ASN A 71 11.77 14.05 19.00
CA ASN A 71 13.22 14.20 19.14
C ASN A 71 13.92 13.83 17.83
N THR A 72 14.45 14.88 17.23
CA THR A 72 15.43 14.98 16.17
C THR A 72 16.63 14.04 16.38
N TRP A 73 17.13 13.47 15.27
CA TRP A 73 18.52 13.05 14.94
C TRP A 73 18.53 11.63 14.32
N GLY A 74 19.15 11.35 13.18
CA GLY A 74 19.99 12.16 12.31
C GLY A 74 20.03 11.53 10.92
N ALA A 75 20.28 12.36 9.92
CA ALA A 75 20.60 11.91 8.59
C ALA A 75 21.93 11.15 8.65
N ASP A 76 21.88 9.84 8.44
CA ASP A 76 23.04 9.07 8.01
C ASP A 76 22.66 8.31 6.75
N SER A 77 23.13 8.89 5.64
CA SER A 77 23.57 8.24 4.40
C SER A 77 22.96 6.88 4.08
N LEU A 78 22.18 6.86 2.99
CA LEU A 78 22.03 5.69 2.14
C LEU A 78 23.43 5.20 1.70
N SER A 79 24.08 4.36 2.51
CA SER A 79 25.28 3.63 2.14
C SER A 79 24.88 2.28 1.58
N LEU A 80 24.97 2.23 0.26
CA LEU A 80 25.09 1.06 -0.59
C LEU A 80 26.17 0.07 -0.06
N CYS A 81 25.94 -1.22 -0.35
CA CYS A 81 26.85 -2.38 -0.24
C CYS A 81 27.02 -2.95 1.19
N ILE A 82 26.95 -4.26 1.47
CA ILE A 82 27.76 -5.35 0.89
C ILE A 82 27.02 -6.70 1.05
N THR A 83 27.05 -7.53 0.01
CA THR A 83 26.64 -8.95 -0.04
C THR A 83 27.59 -9.89 0.73
N PRO A 84 27.16 -11.12 1.04
CA PRO A 84 28.03 -12.27 0.84
C PRO A 84 27.46 -13.19 -0.24
N ASN A 85 28.30 -13.42 -1.25
CA ASN A 85 28.11 -14.31 -2.37
C ASN A 85 27.75 -15.74 -1.91
N ASN A 86 26.74 -16.32 -2.55
CA ASN A 86 26.78 -17.72 -2.94
C ASN A 86 26.35 -17.80 -4.40
N GLU A 87 27.23 -18.38 -5.20
CA GLU A 87 27.25 -18.33 -6.67
C GLU A 87 26.52 -19.54 -7.26
N HIS A 88 25.54 -19.33 -8.16
CA HIS A 88 25.39 -19.98 -9.48
C HIS A 88 24.03 -19.63 -10.14
N PRO A 89 23.88 -19.73 -11.50
CA PRO A 89 23.77 -18.55 -12.36
C PRO A 89 22.48 -18.45 -13.18
N GLN A 90 22.23 -17.23 -13.70
CA GLN A 90 21.48 -16.89 -14.93
C GLN A 90 19.99 -17.32 -14.95
N THR A 91 19.04 -16.40 -15.03
CA THR A 91 18.71 -15.76 -16.30
C THR A 91 18.11 -14.36 -16.11
N SER A 92 18.50 -13.49 -17.03
CA SER A 92 17.91 -12.19 -17.33
C SER A 92 16.39 -12.28 -17.51
N THR A 93 15.72 -11.14 -17.31
CA THR A 93 14.39 -10.80 -17.84
C THR A 93 13.20 -11.12 -16.94
N THR A 94 12.93 -10.30 -15.92
CA THR A 94 11.55 -10.08 -15.43
C THR A 94 11.37 -8.73 -14.74
N LEU A 95 11.82 -7.63 -15.34
CA LEU A 95 11.41 -6.25 -14.95
C LEU A 95 10.41 -5.66 -15.94
N LEU A 96 9.58 -6.50 -16.56
CA LEU A 96 8.49 -6.08 -17.44
C LEU A 96 7.09 -6.24 -16.81
N PRO A 97 6.78 -7.27 -16.00
CA PRO A 97 5.41 -7.46 -15.51
C PRO A 97 4.95 -6.41 -14.49
N GLN A 98 5.87 -5.82 -13.73
CA GLN A 98 5.52 -4.84 -12.68
C GLN A 98 5.21 -3.46 -13.26
N LEU A 99 5.84 -3.10 -14.38
CA LEU A 99 5.51 -1.88 -15.10
C LEU A 99 4.16 -2.02 -15.82
N GLU A 100 3.91 -3.20 -16.40
CA GLU A 100 2.65 -3.56 -17.06
C GLU A 100 1.47 -3.61 -16.08
N ALA A 101 1.68 -4.07 -14.84
CA ALA A 101 0.66 -4.04 -13.78
C ALA A 101 0.28 -2.61 -13.34
N LEU A 102 1.21 -1.66 -13.42
CA LEU A 102 0.98 -0.24 -13.13
C LEU A 102 0.35 0.50 -14.33
N GLU A 103 0.64 0.07 -15.55
CA GLU A 103 -0.08 0.46 -16.77
C GLU A 103 -1.53 -0.07 -16.77
N ALA A 104 -1.77 -1.27 -16.25
CA ALA A 104 -3.11 -1.83 -16.07
C ALA A 104 -3.96 -1.06 -15.05
N LEU A 105 -3.34 -0.46 -14.03
CA LEU A 105 -3.99 0.48 -13.09
C LEU A 105 -4.40 1.81 -13.75
N ARG A 106 -3.79 2.16 -14.89
CA ARG A 106 -4.15 3.29 -15.75
C ARG A 106 -5.08 2.89 -16.89
N ASP A 107 -5.82 1.79 -16.76
CA ASP A 107 -6.87 1.49 -17.72
C ASP A 107 -7.89 2.63 -17.75
N LYS A 108 -7.82 3.42 -18.82
CA LYS A 108 -8.68 4.58 -19.09
C LYS A 108 -10.16 4.20 -18.99
N ARG A 109 -10.51 2.96 -19.33
CA ARG A 109 -11.88 2.46 -19.25
C ARG A 109 -12.36 2.34 -17.81
N SER A 110 -11.51 1.82 -16.92
CA SER A 110 -11.76 1.75 -15.49
C SER A 110 -11.90 3.13 -14.84
N LEU A 111 -11.05 4.11 -15.23
CA LEU A 111 -11.14 5.50 -14.76
C LEU A 111 -12.45 6.18 -15.18
N LEU A 112 -12.90 5.96 -16.42
CA LEU A 112 -14.18 6.48 -16.90
C LEU A 112 -15.37 5.83 -16.18
N ALA A 113 -15.30 4.53 -15.89
CA ALA A 113 -16.34 3.84 -15.12
C ALA A 113 -16.42 4.34 -13.67
N ALA A 114 -15.29 4.68 -13.04
CA ALA A 114 -15.26 5.28 -11.70
C ALA A 114 -15.89 6.68 -11.70
N ARG A 115 -15.59 7.51 -12.71
CA ARG A 115 -16.22 8.83 -12.88
C ARG A 115 -17.75 8.72 -12.91
N ASP A 116 -18.29 7.79 -13.68
CA ASP A 116 -19.74 7.64 -13.84
C ASP A 116 -20.42 7.19 -12.54
N ARG A 117 -19.75 6.33 -11.74
CA ARG A 117 -20.21 5.97 -10.40
C ARG A 117 -20.23 7.16 -9.44
N ILE A 118 -19.14 7.94 -9.39
CA ILE A 118 -19.05 9.12 -8.53
C ILE A 118 -20.13 10.15 -8.90
N LEU A 119 -20.37 10.38 -10.19
CA LEU A 119 -21.44 11.29 -10.63
C LEU A 119 -22.84 10.80 -10.23
N LEU A 120 -23.05 9.48 -10.17
CA LEU A 120 -24.28 8.87 -9.68
C LEU A 120 -24.44 9.04 -8.16
N GLU A 121 -23.37 8.83 -7.39
CA GLU A 121 -23.35 9.00 -5.92
C GLU A 121 -23.61 10.44 -5.49
N LEU A 122 -23.06 11.40 -6.25
CA LEU A 122 -23.33 12.83 -6.04
C LEU A 122 -24.80 13.20 -6.31
N LYS A 123 -25.59 12.29 -6.90
CA LYS A 123 -27.02 12.47 -7.24
C LYS A 123 -27.30 13.76 -8.02
N LEU A 124 -26.31 14.19 -8.81
CA LEU A 124 -26.42 15.40 -9.59
C LEU A 124 -27.25 15.11 -10.85
N GLY A 125 -28.39 15.79 -10.99
CA GLY A 125 -29.17 15.73 -12.22
C GLY A 125 -28.32 16.25 -13.40
N LYS A 126 -28.45 15.64 -14.59
CA LYS A 126 -27.66 16.02 -15.79
C LYS A 126 -27.77 17.50 -16.18
N GLN A 127 -28.86 18.16 -15.76
CA GLN A 127 -29.13 19.58 -15.98
C GLN A 127 -28.60 20.49 -14.86
N ALA A 128 -28.16 19.92 -13.73
CA ALA A 128 -27.62 20.70 -12.62
C ALA A 128 -26.26 21.30 -12.99
N THR A 129 -26.03 22.55 -12.57
CA THR A 129 -24.74 23.24 -12.73
C THR A 129 -23.60 22.50 -12.02
N GLY A 130 -23.90 21.85 -10.89
CA GLY A 130 -22.98 20.98 -10.16
C GLY A 130 -22.51 19.78 -10.99
N TYR A 131 -23.39 19.16 -11.78
CA TYR A 131 -23.05 18.00 -12.62
C TYR A 131 -21.95 18.35 -13.63
N LYS A 132 -22.11 19.46 -14.34
CA LYS A 132 -21.14 19.92 -15.35
C LYS A 132 -19.78 20.24 -14.74
N THR A 133 -19.80 20.87 -13.56
CA THR A 133 -18.59 21.25 -12.84
C THR A 133 -17.82 20.02 -12.36
N ALA A 134 -18.51 19.08 -11.71
CA ALA A 134 -17.94 17.82 -11.26
C ALA A 134 -17.41 16.99 -12.44
N LEU A 135 -18.19 16.87 -13.52
CA LEU A 135 -17.77 16.15 -14.73
C LEU A 135 -16.49 16.75 -15.34
N LYS A 136 -16.41 18.09 -15.42
CA LYS A 136 -15.22 18.78 -15.92
C LYS A 136 -13.99 18.53 -15.04
N ALA A 137 -14.14 18.61 -13.72
CA ALA A 137 -13.06 18.35 -12.77
C ALA A 137 -12.56 16.90 -12.85
N LEU A 138 -13.47 15.92 -12.88
CA LEU A 138 -13.14 14.50 -13.00
C LEU A 138 -12.45 14.17 -14.33
N ASN A 139 -12.94 14.72 -15.45
CA ASN A 139 -12.29 14.53 -16.74
C ASN A 139 -10.87 15.12 -16.78
N ARG A 140 -10.65 16.28 -16.13
CA ARG A 140 -9.31 16.86 -15.99
C ARG A 140 -8.40 15.95 -15.16
N PHE A 141 -8.89 15.43 -14.04
CA PHE A 141 -8.14 14.49 -13.21
C PHE A 141 -7.73 13.24 -13.98
N ILE A 142 -8.65 12.63 -14.75
CA ILE A 142 -8.34 11.48 -15.60
C ILE A 142 -7.27 11.83 -16.64
N ALA A 143 -7.34 13.02 -17.25
CA ALA A 143 -6.34 13.47 -18.22
C ALA A 143 -4.96 13.65 -17.58
N GLU A 144 -4.88 14.21 -16.36
CA GLU A 144 -3.63 14.36 -15.62
C GLU A 144 -3.01 13.00 -15.25
N LEU A 145 -3.85 12.00 -14.90
CA LEU A 145 -3.40 10.63 -14.67
C LEU A 145 -2.96 9.93 -15.96
N THR A 146 -3.58 10.22 -17.10
CA THR A 146 -3.25 9.59 -18.39
C THR A 146 -1.99 10.20 -19.02
N ASN A 147 -1.74 11.50 -18.83
CA ASN A 147 -0.62 12.23 -19.44
C ASN A 147 0.70 12.14 -18.65
N ARG A 148 0.68 11.66 -17.41
CA ARG A 148 1.90 11.42 -16.60
C ARG A 148 2.47 10.00 -16.83
N ALA A 149 2.15 9.37 -17.95
CA ALA A 149 2.66 8.06 -18.36
C ALA A 149 3.67 8.28 -19.49
#